data_AF-G8LWA9-F1
#
_entry.id   AF-G8LWA9-F1
#
_cell.length_a   1.000
_cell.length_b   1.000
_cell.length_c   1.000
_cell.angle_alpha   90.00
_cell.angle_beta   90.00
_cell.angle_gamma   90.00
#
_symmetry.space_group_name_H-M   'P 1'
#
loop_
_entity.id
_entity.type
_entity.pdbx_description
1 polymer ?
#
loop_
_entity_poly.entity_id
_entity_poly.type
_entity_poly.pdbx_seq_one_letter_code
_entity_poly.pdbx_strand_id
1 'polypeptide(L)' 'MHVTKMDHPNEGVKCEVNTCYYYMKGDYCSASKIEVQHKNALTSEDTDCATFKPQA' A
#
# COMPACT_ATOMS: atom_id res chain seq x y z
N MET A 1 3.89 4.29 12.21
CA MET A 1 5.22 3.91 11.65
C MET A 1 5.66 4.95 10.63
N HIS A 2 6.96 5.16 10.44
CA HIS A 2 7.44 5.96 9.30
C HIS A 2 7.62 5.05 8.09
N VAL A 3 6.94 5.37 6.98
CA VAL A 3 7.03 4.66 5.69
C VAL A 3 7.53 5.65 4.66
N THR A 4 8.52 5.24 3.88
CA THR A 4 9.17 6.09 2.88
C THR A 4 8.68 5.70 1.50
N LYS A 5 8.52 6.68 0.61
CA LYS A 5 8.25 6.43 -0.81
C LYS A 5 9.58 6.21 -1.52
N MET A 6 9.75 5.03 -2.11
CA MET A 6 10.92 4.62 -2.87
C MET A 6 10.80 5.07 -4.34
N ASP A 7 11.92 5.04 -5.05
CA ASP A 7 12.01 5.30 -6.49
C ASP A 7 11.79 4.06 -7.37
N HIS A 8 11.69 2.88 -6.74
CA HIS A 8 11.42 1.60 -7.38
C HIS A 8 10.21 0.88 -6.73
N PRO A 9 9.61 -0.12 -7.39
CA PRO A 9 8.54 -0.92 -6.83
C PRO A 9 8.97 -1.67 -5.56
N ASN A 10 8.07 -1.74 -4.58
CA ASN A 10 8.08 -2.79 -3.58
C ASN A 10 7.65 -4.09 -4.26
N GLU A 11 8.63 -4.91 -4.63
CA GLU A 11 8.40 -6.14 -5.39
C GLU A 11 7.38 -7.05 -4.69
N GLY A 12 6.40 -7.52 -5.47
CA GLY A 12 5.31 -8.37 -4.95
C GLY A 12 4.13 -7.61 -4.34
N VAL A 13 4.18 -6.28 -4.24
CA VAL A 13 3.05 -5.48 -3.74
C VAL A 13 2.36 -4.70 -4.85
N LYS A 14 1.13 -5.11 -5.19
CA LYS A 14 0.25 -4.37 -6.10
C LYS A 14 -0.48 -3.25 -5.35
N CYS A 15 -0.55 -2.06 -5.94
CA CYS A 15 -1.37 -0.95 -5.45
C CYS A 15 -2.19 -0.40 -6.62
N GLU A 16 -3.48 -0.70 -6.64
CA GLU A 16 -4.42 -0.24 -7.68
C GLU A 16 -5.08 1.11 -7.32
N VAL A 17 -4.92 1.55 -6.07
CA VAL A 17 -5.48 2.80 -5.56
C VAL A 17 -4.64 3.96 -6.07
N ASN A 18 -4.98 4.49 -7.24
CA ASN A 18 -4.23 5.57 -7.90
C ASN A 18 -4.18 6.89 -7.09
N THR A 19 -5.09 7.07 -6.13
CA THR A 19 -5.08 8.17 -5.16
C THR A 19 -4.13 7.94 -3.99
N CYS A 20 -3.46 6.79 -3.91
CA CYS A 20 -2.47 6.52 -2.88
C CYS A 20 -1.16 7.29 -3.18
N TYR A 21 -0.60 7.95 -2.17
CA TYR A 21 0.69 8.63 -2.21
C TYR A 21 1.82 7.70 -2.69
N TYR A 22 1.73 6.41 -2.36
CA TYR A 22 2.70 5.38 -2.74
C TYR A 22 2.38 4.67 -4.06
N TYR A 23 1.30 5.04 -4.75
CA TYR A 23 1.01 4.51 -6.08
C TYR A 23 2.15 4.81 -7.06
N MET A 24 2.51 3.81 -7.85
CA MET A 24 3.48 3.87 -8.94
C MET A 24 2.86 3.25 -10.19
N LYS A 25 3.16 3.85 -11.35
CA LYS A 25 2.61 3.43 -12.65
C LYS A 25 2.81 1.92 -12.88
N GLY A 26 1.76 1.26 -13.37
CA GLY A 26 1.75 -0.20 -13.55
C GLY A 26 1.19 -0.95 -12.34
N ASP A 27 0.40 -0.25 -11.51
CA ASP A 27 -0.22 -0.74 -10.28
C ASP A 27 0.79 -1.28 -9.26
N TYR A 28 1.97 -0.66 -9.22
CA TYR A 28 2.99 -0.98 -8.23
C TYR A 28 2.83 -0.10 -6.98
N CYS A 29 3.14 -0.67 -5.83
CA CYS A 29 3.35 0.11 -4.62
C CYS A 29 4.82 0.54 -4.53
N SER A 30 5.08 1.78 -4.15
CA SER A 30 6.44 2.30 -3.89
C SER A 30 6.71 2.54 -2.40
N ALA A 31 5.83 2.08 -1.50
CA ALA A 31 6.08 2.14 -0.07
C ALA A 31 7.20 1.17 0.33
N SER A 32 8.18 1.62 1.13
CA SER A 32 9.29 0.77 1.59
C SER A 32 8.87 -0.45 2.40
N LYS A 33 7.67 -0.41 2.98
CA LYS A 33 6.97 -1.53 3.61
C LYS A 33 5.48 -1.22 3.66
N ILE A 34 4.65 -2.25 3.78
CA ILE A 34 3.23 -2.10 4.03
C ILE A 34 2.85 -2.65 5.40
N GLU A 35 1.77 -2.11 5.95
CA GLU A 35 1.07 -2.62 7.11
C GLU A 35 -0.35 -2.98 6.67
N VAL A 36 -0.72 -4.23 6.88
CA VAL A 36 -2.08 -4.74 6.66
C VAL A 36 -2.76 -4.83 8.02
N GLN A 37 -3.96 -4.28 8.15
CA GLN A 37 -4.72 -4.26 9.41
C GLN A 37 -5.96 -5.16 9.36
N HIS A 38 -6.62 -5.24 10.53
CA HIS A 38 -7.71 -6.14 10.94
C HIS A 38 -7.27 -7.50 11.51
N LYS A 39 -6.87 -7.49 12.79
CA LYS A 39 -6.71 -8.71 13.61
C LYS A 39 -8.06 -9.45 13.60
N ASN A 40 -8.08 -10.66 13.03
CA ASN A 40 -9.26 -11.52 12.85
C ASN A 40 -10.10 -11.27 11.58
N ALA A 41 -9.53 -10.67 10.54
CA ALA A 41 -10.12 -10.72 9.20
C ALA A 41 -10.43 -12.17 8.79
N LEU A 42 -11.64 -12.42 8.29
CA LEU A 42 -12.07 -13.73 7.80
C LEU A 42 -11.98 -13.82 6.27
N THR A 43 -12.03 -12.65 5.62
CA THR A 43 -11.96 -12.48 4.18
C THR A 43 -10.88 -11.45 3.82
N SER A 44 -10.44 -11.44 2.56
CA SER A 44 -9.51 -10.43 2.05
C SER A 44 -10.09 -9.03 2.11
N GLU A 45 -11.40 -8.92 1.91
CA GLU A 45 -12.18 -7.68 1.93
C GLU A 45 -12.25 -7.08 3.34
N ASP A 46 -12.01 -7.89 4.38
CA ASP A 46 -11.87 -7.41 5.75
C ASP A 46 -10.46 -6.85 6.03
N THR A 47 -9.52 -6.94 5.09
CA THR A 47 -8.15 -6.43 5.28
C THR A 47 -7.96 -5.09 4.60
N ASP A 48 -7.30 -4.15 5.28
CA ASP A 48 -6.98 -2.84 4.71
C ASP A 48 -5.48 -2.58 4.72
N CYS A 49 -5.01 -1.86 3.70
CA CYS A 49 -3.66 -1.31 3.68
C CYS A 49 -3.60 -0.07 4.58
N ALA A 50 -3.20 -0.24 5.84
CA ALA A 50 -3.01 0.86 6.79
C ALA A 50 -1.86 1.80 6.42
N THR A 51 -1.06 1.42 5.42
CA THR A 51 -0.04 2.29 4.81
C THR A 51 -0.64 3.25 3.78
N PHE A 52 -1.92 3.11 3.42
CA PHE A 52 -2.59 4.07 2.54
C PHE A 52 -2.46 5.49 3.07
N LYS A 53 -2.07 6.39 2.18
CA LYS A 53 -2.04 7.83 2.42
C LYS A 53 -2.58 8.49 1.15
N PRO A 54 -3.54 9.42 1.23
CA PRO A 54 -4.03 10.10 0.03
C PRO A 54 -2.93 10.96 -0.59
N GLN A 55 -2.89 11.02 -1.93
CA GLN A 55 -2.21 12.09 -2.66
C GLN A 55 -2.91 13.41 -2.33
N ALA A 56 -2.11 14.43 -1.98
CA ALA A 56 -2.59 15.80 -1.83
C ALA A 56 -2.67 16.48 -3.20
#